data_AF-A0A8J7YPC1-F1
#
_entry.id   AF-A0A8J7YPC1-F1
#
_cell.length_a   1.000
_cell.length_b   1.000
_cell.length_c   1.000
_cell.angle_alpha   90.00
_cell.angle_beta   90.00
_cell.angle_gamma   90.00
#
_symmetry.space_group_name_H-M   'P 1'
#
loop_
_entity.id
_entity.type
_entity.pdbx_description
1 polymer ?
#
loop_
_entity_poly.entity_id
_entity_poly.type
_entity_poly.pdbx_seq_one_letter_code
_entity_poly.pdbx_strand_id
1 'polypeptide(L)'
;MKTESTPDEAYFDRNQAFQAMAVMARKLGYRVGTIIEDPQWPTLYIDLPTGQVSAHIPADELLGVFPPYSGQWDGTGVEEKRERMKDYILDVKQIKPRRGWRR
;
A
#
# COMPACT_ATOMS: atom_id res chain seq x y z
N MET A 1 -6.90 -1.58 31.20
CA MET A 1 -6.76 -1.14 29.81
C MET A 1 -5.42 -1.68 29.30
N LYS A 2 -5.42 -2.56 28.30
CA LYS A 2 -4.16 -2.97 27.65
C LYS A 2 -3.61 -1.78 26.86
N THR A 3 -2.31 -1.56 26.92
CA THR A 3 -1.62 -0.44 26.24
C THR A 3 -0.72 -0.89 25.10
N GLU A 4 -0.52 -2.20 24.95
CA GLU A 4 0.40 -2.77 23.97
C GLU A 4 -0.28 -3.92 23.22
N SER A 5 -0.06 -3.97 21.91
CA SER A 5 -0.44 -5.07 21.04
C SER A 5 0.62 -6.17 21.12
N THR A 6 0.18 -7.43 21.12
CA THR A 6 1.03 -8.57 20.76
C THR A 6 1.52 -8.43 19.32
N PRO A 7 2.57 -9.16 18.90
CA PRO A 7 3.02 -9.14 17.51
C PRO A 7 1.89 -9.43 16.51
N ASP A 8 1.04 -10.41 16.78
CA ASP A 8 -0.09 -10.77 15.92
C ASP A 8 -1.13 -9.64 15.83
N GLU A 9 -1.48 -9.04 16.97
CA GLU A 9 -2.35 -7.85 17.01
C GLU A 9 -1.73 -6.68 16.22
N ALA A 10 -0.41 -6.47 16.29
CA ALA A 10 0.27 -5.44 15.50
C ALA A 10 0.26 -5.73 13.99
N TYR A 11 0.35 -6.99 13.58
CA TYR A 11 0.18 -7.38 12.17
C TYR A 11 -1.25 -7.15 11.69
N PHE A 12 -2.24 -7.50 12.50
CA PHE A 12 -3.65 -7.23 12.23
C PHE A 12 -3.92 -5.73 12.05
N ASP A 13 -3.42 -4.89 12.98
CA ASP A 13 -3.53 -3.43 12.90
C ASP A 13 -2.85 -2.89 11.62
N ARG A 14 -1.66 -3.41 11.28
CA ARG A 14 -0.93 -3.05 10.05
C ARG A 14 -1.73 -3.41 8.80
N ASN A 15 -2.38 -4.57 8.79
CA ASN A 15 -3.16 -5.03 7.64
C ASN A 15 -4.37 -4.12 7.41
N GLN A 16 -5.07 -3.71 8.46
CA GLN A 16 -6.14 -2.71 8.34
C GLN A 16 -5.63 -1.35 7.86
N ALA A 17 -4.52 -0.87 8.43
CA ALA A 17 -3.92 0.40 8.04
C ALA A 17 -3.52 0.41 6.55
N PHE A 18 -2.92 -0.67 6.06
CA PHE A 18 -2.53 -0.80 4.66
C PHE A 18 -3.76 -0.83 3.72
N GLN A 19 -4.84 -1.51 4.11
CA GLN A 19 -6.10 -1.48 3.36
C GLN A 19 -6.74 -0.08 3.34
N ALA A 20 -6.74 0.62 4.47
CA ALA A 20 -7.23 2.01 4.53
C ALA A 20 -6.41 2.94 3.62
N MET A 21 -5.08 2.77 3.61
CA MET A 21 -4.20 3.47 2.68
C MET A 21 -4.52 3.14 1.22
N ALA A 22 -4.77 1.87 0.89
CA ALA A 22 -5.17 1.45 -0.46
C ALA A 22 -6.49 2.12 -0.89
N VAL A 23 -7.48 2.21 0.00
CA VAL A 23 -8.74 2.93 -0.26
C VAL A 23 -8.48 4.42 -0.53
N MET A 24 -7.63 5.07 0.28
CA MET A 24 -7.26 6.48 0.06
C MET A 24 -6.52 6.67 -1.26
N ALA A 25 -5.52 5.84 -1.54
CA ALA A 25 -4.73 5.87 -2.77
C ALA A 25 -5.63 5.73 -4.01
N ARG A 26 -6.58 4.80 -3.99
CA ARG A 26 -7.56 4.65 -5.08
C ARG A 26 -8.41 5.91 -5.26
N LYS A 27 -8.86 6.55 -4.18
CA LYS A 27 -9.62 7.82 -4.24
C LYS A 27 -8.78 8.98 -4.79
N LEU A 28 -7.46 8.94 -4.59
CA LEU A 28 -6.50 9.89 -5.15
C LEU A 28 -6.12 9.58 -6.61
N GLY A 29 -6.67 8.51 -7.20
CA GLY A 29 -6.41 8.11 -8.58
C GLY A 29 -5.15 7.26 -8.78
N TYR A 30 -4.52 6.79 -7.71
CA TYR A 30 -3.43 5.82 -7.81
C TYR A 30 -3.95 4.45 -8.20
N ARG A 31 -3.11 3.68 -8.90
CA ARG A 31 -3.43 2.29 -9.24
C ARG A 31 -3.34 1.45 -7.97
N VAL A 32 -4.40 0.70 -7.71
CA VAL A 32 -4.54 -0.20 -6.56
C VAL A 32 -5.23 -1.47 -7.03
N GLY A 33 -4.81 -2.61 -6.51
CA GLY A 33 -5.49 -3.87 -6.78
C GLY A 33 -4.83 -5.07 -6.12
N THR A 34 -5.47 -6.21 -6.20
CA THR A 34 -4.99 -7.47 -5.63
C THR A 34 -4.49 -8.43 -6.69
N ILE A 35 -3.47 -9.21 -6.34
CA ILE A 35 -3.09 -10.44 -7.05
C ILE A 35 -3.29 -11.61 -6.08
N ILE A 36 -3.86 -12.71 -6.58
CA ILE A 36 -4.12 -13.92 -5.81
C ILE A 36 -3.26 -15.04 -6.41
N GLU A 37 -2.01 -15.13 -5.97
CA GLU A 37 -1.12 -16.27 -6.27
C GLU A 37 -1.31 -17.38 -5.23
N ASP A 38 -1.38 -16.99 -3.96
CA ASP A 38 -1.81 -17.82 -2.83
C ASP A 38 -3.21 -17.38 -2.36
N PRO A 39 -4.24 -18.25 -2.44
CA PRO A 39 -5.58 -17.94 -1.96
C PRO A 39 -5.67 -17.59 -0.48
N GLN A 40 -4.71 -18.02 0.37
CA GLN A 40 -4.69 -17.72 1.80
C GLN A 40 -4.03 -16.37 2.09
N TRP A 41 -3.17 -15.90 1.18
CA TRP A 41 -2.37 -14.69 1.34
C TRP A 41 -2.41 -13.83 0.07
N PRO A 42 -3.57 -13.26 -0.29
CA PRO A 42 -3.65 -12.30 -1.38
C PRO A 42 -2.70 -11.11 -1.17
N THR A 43 -2.09 -10.65 -2.27
CA THR A 43 -1.19 -9.51 -2.25
C THR A 43 -1.92 -8.27 -2.72
N LEU A 44 -1.96 -7.24 -1.87
CA LEU A 44 -2.51 -5.92 -2.19
C LEU A 44 -1.39 -4.99 -2.65
N TYR A 45 -1.55 -4.42 -3.85
CA TYR A 45 -0.60 -3.52 -4.49
C TYR A 45 -1.12 -2.08 -4.54
N ILE A 46 -0.21 -1.13 -4.40
CA ILE A 46 -0.44 0.31 -4.57
C ILE A 46 0.73 0.91 -5.36
N ASP A 47 0.43 1.63 -6.44
CA ASP A 47 1.43 2.40 -7.19
C ASP A 47 1.53 3.80 -6.59
N LEU A 48 2.52 4.02 -5.73
CA LEU A 48 2.83 5.35 -5.21
C LEU A 48 3.71 6.12 -6.20
N PRO A 49 3.77 7.46 -6.12
CA PRO A 49 4.72 8.27 -6.90
C PRO A 49 6.19 7.88 -6.70
N THR A 50 6.51 7.24 -5.57
CA THR A 50 7.87 6.77 -5.24
C THR A 50 8.16 5.36 -5.72
N GLY A 51 7.16 4.67 -6.28
CA GLY A 51 7.25 3.30 -6.78
C GLY A 51 6.12 2.42 -6.27
N GLN A 52 6.07 1.19 -6.77
CA GLN A 52 5.13 0.17 -6.33
C GLN A 52 5.45 -0.29 -4.90
N VAL A 53 4.40 -0.44 -4.08
CA VAL A 53 4.46 -1.06 -2.76
C VAL A 53 3.37 -2.12 -2.61
N SER A 54 3.64 -3.15 -1.81
CA SER A 54 2.70 -4.25 -1.60
C SER A 54 2.76 -4.89 -0.22
N ALA A 55 1.66 -5.54 0.16
CA ALA A 55 1.55 -6.34 1.36
C ALA A 55 0.74 -7.61 1.09
N HIS A 56 1.23 -8.74 1.57
CA HIS A 56 0.39 -9.93 1.76
C HIS A 56 -0.54 -9.68 2.94
N ILE A 57 -1.82 -9.99 2.76
CA ILE A 57 -2.88 -9.87 3.76
C ILE A 57 -3.57 -11.23 3.85
N PRO A 58 -3.75 -11.81 5.03
CA PRO A 58 -4.55 -13.02 5.19
C PRO A 58 -5.93 -12.86 4.55
N ALA A 59 -6.41 -13.88 3.85
CA ALA A 59 -7.69 -13.80 3.15
C ALA A 59 -8.88 -13.50 4.08
N ASP A 60 -8.82 -13.96 5.34
CA ASP A 60 -9.81 -13.70 6.40
C ASP A 60 -9.68 -12.30 7.02
N GLU A 61 -8.59 -11.59 6.80
CA GLU A 61 -8.38 -10.19 7.22
C GLU A 61 -8.59 -9.17 6.08
N LEU A 62 -8.83 -9.63 4.85
CA LEU A 62 -9.09 -8.76 3.71
C LEU A 62 -10.53 -8.24 3.74
N LEU A 63 -10.71 -7.03 4.25
CA LEU A 63 -12.01 -6.36 4.39
C LEU A 63 -12.41 -5.58 3.12
N GLY A 64 -11.43 -5.03 2.41
CA GLY A 64 -11.66 -4.17 1.25
C GLY A 64 -11.95 -4.94 -0.03
N VAL A 65 -12.88 -4.43 -0.85
CA VAL A 65 -13.12 -4.93 -2.21
C VAL A 65 -12.23 -4.17 -3.19
N PHE A 66 -11.10 -4.78 -3.55
CA PHE A 66 -10.13 -4.24 -4.50
C PHE A 66 -10.27 -4.94 -5.87
N PRO A 67 -10.12 -4.21 -6.98
CA PRO A 67 -10.09 -4.83 -8.30
C PRO A 67 -8.82 -5.69 -8.46
N PRO A 68 -8.79 -6.63 -9.43
CA PRO A 68 -7.53 -7.26 -9.83
C PRO A 68 -6.48 -6.20 -10.18
N TYR A 69 -5.26 -6.39 -9.71
CA TYR A 69 -4.17 -5.47 -9.99
C TYR A 69 -3.83 -5.50 -11.48
N SER A 70 -3.89 -4.34 -12.13
CA SER A 70 -3.70 -4.21 -13.58
C SER A 70 -2.31 -3.70 -13.99
N GLY A 71 -1.41 -3.50 -13.02
CA GLY A 71 -0.03 -3.07 -13.29
C GLY A 71 0.88 -4.27 -13.48
N GLN A 72 2.08 -4.02 -14.01
CA GLN A 72 3.14 -5.03 -14.02
C GLN A 72 3.89 -4.96 -12.69
N TRP A 73 4.18 -6.12 -12.10
CA TRP A 73 5.12 -6.18 -10.98
C TRP A 73 6.49 -5.72 -11.49
N ASP A 74 7.11 -4.80 -10.76
CA ASP A 74 8.36 -4.14 -11.16
C ASP A 74 9.61 -4.82 -10.57
N GLY A 75 9.46 -6.00 -9.95
CA GLY A 75 10.57 -6.76 -9.37
C GLY A 75 11.04 -6.26 -8.01
N THR A 76 10.30 -5.35 -7.37
CA THR A 76 10.72 -4.70 -6.11
C THR A 76 10.93 -5.69 -4.97
N GLY A 77 12.12 -5.64 -4.37
CA GLY A 77 12.47 -6.40 -3.16
C GLY A 77 11.91 -5.79 -1.85
N VAL A 78 12.14 -6.46 -0.72
CA VAL A 78 11.60 -6.04 0.58
C VAL A 78 12.20 -4.71 1.06
N GLU A 79 13.50 -4.55 0.93
CA GLU A 79 14.27 -3.36 1.32
C GLU A 79 13.84 -2.16 0.47
N GLU A 80 13.84 -2.33 -0.85
CA GLU A 80 13.45 -1.29 -1.79
C GLU A 80 12.01 -0.82 -1.57
N LYS A 81 11.07 -1.76 -1.31
CA LYS A 81 9.70 -1.39 -0.94
C LYS A 81 9.65 -0.49 0.29
N ARG A 82 10.44 -0.81 1.33
CA ARG A 82 10.50 -0.03 2.57
C ARG A 82 11.08 1.36 2.32
N GLU A 83 12.10 1.46 1.47
CA GLU A 83 12.68 2.74 1.05
C GLU A 83 11.67 3.60 0.29
N ARG A 84 10.91 3.02 -0.66
CA ARG A 84 9.87 3.74 -1.42
C ARG A 84 8.74 4.25 -0.52
N MET A 85 8.34 3.46 0.48
CA MET A 85 7.37 3.88 1.49
C MET A 85 7.91 5.04 2.32
N LYS A 86 9.17 4.93 2.78
CA LYS A 86 9.85 6.00 3.52
C LYS A 86 9.95 7.29 2.69
N ASP A 87 10.35 7.19 1.43
CA ASP A 87 10.43 8.32 0.50
C ASP A 87 9.07 9.01 0.33
N TYR A 88 7.98 8.24 0.30
CA TYR A 88 6.62 8.78 0.17
C TYR A 88 6.20 9.51 1.44
N ILE A 89 6.47 8.92 2.62
CA ILE A 89 6.18 9.53 3.92
C ILE A 89 6.96 10.84 4.11
N LEU A 90 8.22 10.87 3.68
CA LEU A 90 9.09 12.04 3.78
C LEU A 90 8.90 13.04 2.62
N ASP A 91 8.02 12.74 1.67
CA ASP A 91 7.72 13.57 0.50
C ASP A 91 8.94 13.91 -0.39
N VAL A 92 9.98 13.06 -0.36
CA VAL A 92 11.31 13.36 -0.93
C VAL A 92 11.28 13.48 -2.46
N LYS A 93 10.30 12.86 -3.13
CA LYS A 93 10.18 12.85 -4.60
C LYS A 93 9.03 13.71 -5.16
N GLN A 94 8.19 14.34 -4.32
CA GLN A 94 7.14 15.26 -4.81
C GLN A 94 7.56 16.73 -4.87
N ILE A 95 8.83 17.05 -4.59
CA ILE A 95 9.41 18.36 -4.88
C ILE A 95 9.65 18.50 -6.40
N LYS A 96 8.58 18.41 -7.19
CA LYS A 96 8.46 19.14 -8.45
C LYS A 96 7.48 20.27 -8.16
N PRO A 97 7.84 21.56 -8.34
CA PRO A 97 6.90 22.65 -8.14
C PRO A 97 5.65 22.34 -8.97
N ARG A 98 4.47 22.35 -8.34
CA ARG A 98 3.19 22.25 -9.05
C ARG A 98 3.14 23.41 -10.05
N ARG A 99 3.56 23.14 -11.28
CA ARG A 99 3.53 24.13 -12.35
C ARG A 99 2.07 24.30 -12.72
N GLY A 100 1.48 25.39 -12.23
CA GLY A 100 0.20 25.89 -12.71
C GLY A 100 -1.03 25.39 -11.97
N TRP A 101 -1.25 25.91 -10.77
CA TRP A 101 -2.60 26.36 -10.44
C TRP A 101 -2.59 27.88 -10.49
N ARG A 102 -2.91 28.44 -11.66
CA ARG A 102 -3.27 29.86 -11.79
C ARG A 102 -4.79 29.92 -11.85
N ARG A 103 -5.34 30.54 -10.81
CA ARG A 103 -6.67 31.15 -10.62
C ARG A 103 -7.89 30.25 -10.84
#